data_AF-A0A812MG89-F1
#
_entry.id   AF-A0A812MG89-F1
#
_cell.length_a   1.000
_cell.length_b   1.000
_cell.length_c   1.000
_cell.angle_alpha   90.00
_cell.angle_beta   90.00
_cell.angle_gamma   90.00
#
_symmetry.space_group_name_H-M   'P 1'
#
loop_
_entity.id
_entity.type
_entity.pdbx_description
1 polymer ?
#
loop_
_entity_poly.entity_id
_entity_poly.type
_entity_poly.pdbx_seq_one_letter_code
_entity_poly.pdbx_strand_id
1 'polypeptide(L)'
;MASASDPNNSTEADCEDGDCELNAVVVGNKTFGADAVTEKKGLLTEASAPETQPRFLFSACVMLSILTAYLGGMASMWVLMRSQSSTAIAECKPCFAPESSMRLNSSDAAPASSGSVRLNSSDAAPASYGFVYTEEGTAILEELLRLVRTQGTRQALVRADQLLTNNRHFLDACHPLLHRLGRTLYFEAGKDGLVNVLGSLLSFDEHARRVAASLVSNGSPGLPDSSKPGAAASRQDVELLMVCNAAYLHGAIELFLLKAGIAGNFQAATRFVASHVCQRLGHEFRPPWECYHGVGHGVVQYFRDVNTRQGLQKSLEASLVLRGQHGTLWNGIWMDHFASTTVSGHDADDAQGALSVCTDANAGNGQGQGDCYMYSPTAFLLHRPRSYLEALRWCERGCDGRSRGCLTGCTSGVGMQTFKENLDNLRLVQQVCKAAKSGLASTCMHGAYGYYSFAFGKKVPKQLCQTMEADELKRACAR
;
A
#
# COMPACT_ATOMS: atom_id res chain seq x y z
N MET A 1 8.10 -1.86 -66.24
CA MET A 1 8.50 -3.13 -66.87
C MET A 1 9.53 -3.78 -65.96
N ALA A 2 9.35 -5.07 -65.72
CA ALA A 2 9.95 -5.88 -64.66
C ALA A 2 11.49 -6.02 -64.75
N SER A 3 12.14 -6.22 -63.60
CA SER A 3 12.89 -7.46 -63.33
C SER A 3 13.28 -7.54 -61.85
N ALA A 4 13.12 -8.72 -61.28
CA ALA A 4 13.47 -9.09 -59.92
C ALA A 4 14.83 -9.81 -59.88
N SER A 5 15.56 -9.71 -58.76
CA SER A 5 16.38 -10.79 -58.20
C SER A 5 16.79 -10.45 -56.76
N ASP A 6 16.86 -11.51 -55.97
CA ASP A 6 16.81 -11.57 -54.50
C ASP A 6 18.23 -11.68 -53.87
N PRO A 7 18.39 -11.89 -52.54
CA PRO A 7 19.37 -11.22 -51.69
C PRO A 7 20.54 -12.12 -51.24
N ASN A 8 21.59 -11.51 -50.65
CA ASN A 8 22.40 -12.01 -49.53
C ASN A 8 23.70 -11.20 -49.41
N ASN A 9 23.89 -10.46 -48.32
CA ASN A 9 25.18 -10.43 -47.63
C ASN A 9 25.03 -9.88 -46.20
N SER A 10 25.00 -10.78 -45.22
CA SER A 10 25.20 -10.48 -43.81
C SER A 10 26.70 -10.40 -43.53
N THR A 11 27.20 -9.20 -43.25
CA THR A 11 28.51 -9.03 -42.61
C THR A 11 28.35 -9.24 -41.11
N GLU A 12 28.87 -10.36 -40.63
CA GLU A 12 29.22 -10.59 -39.23
C GLU A 12 30.25 -9.53 -38.80
N ALA A 13 29.98 -8.87 -37.68
CA ALA A 13 30.95 -8.08 -36.96
C ALA A 13 31.31 -8.85 -35.69
N ASP A 14 32.54 -9.36 -35.67
CA ASP A 14 33.19 -9.94 -34.51
C ASP A 14 33.31 -8.91 -33.38
N CYS A 15 32.79 -9.26 -32.21
CA CYS A 15 33.15 -8.62 -30.95
C CYS A 15 33.97 -9.63 -30.13
N GLU A 16 35.29 -9.50 -30.23
CA GLU A 16 36.24 -10.12 -29.31
C GLU A 16 36.26 -9.37 -27.96
N ASP A 17 36.38 -10.17 -26.90
CA ASP A 17 36.93 -9.89 -25.57
C ASP A 17 36.34 -8.81 -24.65
N GLY A 18 35.80 -9.28 -23.52
CA GLY A 18 36.08 -8.70 -22.21
C GLY A 18 34.89 -8.15 -21.42
N ASP A 19 34.38 -8.97 -20.50
CA ASP A 19 33.71 -8.58 -19.26
C ASP A 19 32.50 -7.62 -19.37
N CYS A 20 31.32 -8.19 -19.64
CA CYS A 20 30.03 -7.62 -19.27
C CYS A 20 29.03 -8.71 -18.83
N GLU A 21 29.37 -9.51 -17.81
CA GLU A 21 28.38 -10.26 -17.03
C GLU A 21 27.77 -9.35 -15.96
N LEU A 22 26.78 -8.55 -16.36
CA LEU A 22 25.80 -7.98 -15.44
C LEU A 22 24.61 -8.94 -15.40
N ASN A 23 24.49 -9.65 -14.27
CA ASN A 23 23.35 -10.48 -13.92
C ASN A 23 22.04 -9.68 -13.99
N ALA A 24 21.37 -9.72 -15.15
CA ALA A 24 19.94 -9.49 -15.22
C ALA A 24 19.26 -10.68 -14.53
N VAL A 25 18.92 -10.52 -13.25
CA VAL A 25 17.95 -11.40 -12.61
C VAL A 25 16.62 -11.16 -13.30
N VAL A 26 16.37 -11.92 -14.36
CA VAL A 26 15.04 -12.11 -14.91
C VAL A 26 14.22 -12.70 -13.77
N VAL A 27 13.32 -11.89 -13.21
CA VAL A 27 12.26 -12.35 -12.32
C VAL A 27 11.39 -13.28 -13.16
N GLY A 28 11.77 -14.55 -13.16
CA GLY A 28 11.11 -15.62 -13.88
C GLY A 28 9.67 -15.72 -13.39
N ASN A 29 8.75 -15.37 -14.27
CA ASN A 29 7.32 -15.53 -14.08
C ASN A 29 6.99 -17.03 -14.08
N LYS A 30 7.22 -17.73 -12.96
CA LYS A 30 6.50 -18.97 -12.68
C LYS A 30 5.09 -18.56 -12.27
N THR A 31 4.26 -18.36 -13.29
CA THR A 31 2.82 -18.55 -13.15
C THR A 31 2.59 -19.90 -12.48
N PHE A 32 2.01 -19.87 -11.27
CA PHE A 32 1.40 -21.07 -10.71
C PHE A 32 0.41 -21.57 -11.76
N GLY A 33 0.60 -22.81 -12.22
CA GLY A 33 -0.18 -23.42 -13.29
C GLY A 33 -1.66 -23.26 -13.05
N ALA A 34 -2.29 -22.38 -13.83
CA ALA A 34 -3.72 -22.44 -14.07
C ALA A 34 -3.91 -23.47 -15.17
N ASP A 35 -4.55 -24.59 -14.83
CA ASP A 35 -5.08 -25.51 -15.83
C ASP A 35 -5.91 -24.71 -16.83
N ALA A 36 -5.71 -25.01 -18.13
CA ALA A 36 -6.39 -24.34 -19.22
C ALA A 36 -7.90 -24.63 -19.17
N VAL A 37 -8.65 -23.79 -18.45
CA VAL A 37 -10.11 -23.75 -18.56
C VAL A 37 -10.45 -22.93 -19.80
N THR A 38 -10.71 -23.64 -20.90
CA THR A 38 -11.41 -23.07 -22.06
C THR A 38 -12.83 -22.69 -21.65
N GLU A 39 -13.06 -21.40 -21.37
CA GLU A 39 -14.40 -20.88 -21.11
C GLU A 39 -14.81 -19.82 -22.13
N LYS A 40 -15.97 -20.06 -22.76
CA LYS A 40 -16.65 -19.17 -23.68
C LYS A 40 -17.13 -17.92 -22.93
N LYS A 41 -16.52 -16.76 -23.22
CA LYS A 41 -17.04 -15.47 -22.74
C LYS A 41 -18.31 -15.10 -23.50
N GLY A 42 -19.45 -15.12 -22.80
CA GLY A 42 -20.68 -14.48 -23.23
C GLY A 42 -20.52 -12.96 -23.14
N LEU A 43 -20.65 -12.27 -24.29
CA LEU A 43 -20.77 -10.82 -24.37
C LEU A 43 -22.07 -10.39 -23.70
N LEU A 44 -22.00 -9.47 -22.74
CA LEU A 44 -23.16 -8.74 -22.23
C LEU A 44 -23.58 -7.71 -23.28
N THR A 45 -24.74 -7.91 -23.90
CA THR A 45 -25.41 -6.91 -24.75
C THR A 45 -26.33 -6.05 -23.88
N GLU A 46 -26.12 -4.73 -23.91
CA GLU A 46 -26.99 -3.74 -23.28
C GLU A 46 -28.30 -3.58 -24.07
N ALA A 47 -29.44 -3.65 -23.38
CA ALA A 47 -30.74 -3.27 -23.91
C ALA A 47 -31.15 -1.93 -23.29
N SER A 48 -31.25 -0.90 -24.13
CA SER A 48 -31.74 0.43 -23.78
C SER A 48 -33.27 0.49 -23.85
N ALA A 49 -33.93 0.91 -22.78
CA ALA A 49 -35.33 1.35 -22.77
C ALA A 49 -35.41 2.83 -22.33
N PRO A 50 -36.31 3.65 -22.88
CA PRO A 50 -36.39 5.07 -22.56
C PRO A 50 -37.29 5.30 -21.35
N GLU A 51 -36.77 6.02 -20.35
CA GLU A 51 -37.51 6.40 -19.14
C GLU A 51 -37.91 7.89 -19.21
N THR A 52 -39.22 8.14 -19.12
CA THR A 52 -39.85 9.46 -19.11
C THR A 52 -39.74 10.14 -17.75
N GLN A 53 -39.21 11.38 -17.70
CA GLN A 53 -39.15 12.19 -16.47
C GLN A 53 -40.44 13.00 -16.22
N PRO A 54 -40.89 13.12 -14.95
CA PRO A 54 -41.75 14.22 -14.51
C PRO A 54 -40.94 15.36 -13.87
N ARG A 55 -41.37 16.59 -14.17
CA ARG A 55 -40.72 17.86 -13.82
C ARG A 55 -40.92 18.28 -12.35
N PHE A 56 -39.83 18.76 -11.77
CA PHE A 56 -39.65 19.94 -10.89
C PHE A 56 -40.88 20.52 -10.19
N LEU A 57 -40.97 20.28 -8.87
CA LEU A 57 -41.55 21.23 -7.88
C LEU A 57 -41.08 20.98 -6.43
N PHE A 58 -40.16 20.04 -6.18
CA PHE A 58 -39.75 19.64 -4.81
C PHE A 58 -38.51 20.37 -4.23
N SER A 59 -37.84 21.23 -4.98
CA SER A 59 -36.50 21.72 -4.60
C SER A 59 -36.50 22.83 -3.53
N ALA A 60 -37.55 23.67 -3.45
CA ALA A 60 -37.53 24.84 -2.56
C ALA A 60 -37.73 24.50 -1.08
N CYS A 61 -38.60 23.53 -0.74
CA CYS A 61 -38.89 23.18 0.66
C CYS A 61 -37.75 22.39 1.33
N VAL A 62 -37.00 21.59 0.56
CA VAL A 62 -35.88 20.81 1.10
C VAL A 62 -34.70 21.71 1.46
N MET A 63 -34.40 22.72 0.64
CA MET A 63 -33.30 23.66 0.92
C MET A 63 -33.56 24.53 2.16
N LEU A 64 -34.81 24.93 2.41
CA LEU A 64 -35.15 25.73 3.59
C LEU A 64 -35.04 24.92 4.91
N SER A 65 -35.35 23.63 4.85
CA SER A 65 -35.24 22.70 5.98
C SER A 65 -33.79 22.39 6.35
N ILE A 66 -32.90 22.28 5.35
CA ILE A 66 -31.47 22.07 5.57
C ILE A 66 -30.82 23.32 6.18
N LEU A 67 -31.18 24.52 5.70
CA LEU A 67 -30.61 25.76 6.20
C LEU A 67 -31.00 26.04 7.66
N THR A 68 -32.24 25.73 8.05
CA THR A 68 -32.73 25.89 9.42
C THR A 68 -32.08 24.89 10.39
N ALA A 69 -31.88 23.64 9.98
CA ALA A 69 -31.13 22.66 10.78
C ALA A 69 -29.65 23.06 10.96
N TYR A 70 -29.03 23.60 9.91
CA TYR A 70 -27.62 24.01 9.95
C TYR A 70 -27.39 25.21 10.89
N LEU A 71 -28.29 26.20 10.86
CA LEU A 71 -28.21 27.37 11.74
C LEU A 71 -28.53 27.02 13.21
N GLY A 72 -29.45 26.09 13.47
CA GLY A 72 -29.73 25.60 14.82
C GLY A 72 -28.57 24.81 15.46
N GLY A 73 -27.85 24.00 14.67
CA GLY A 73 -26.70 23.24 15.13
C GLY A 73 -25.50 24.13 15.53
N MET A 74 -25.24 25.19 14.76
CA MET A 74 -24.13 26.12 15.03
C MET A 74 -24.33 26.90 16.34
N ALA A 75 -25.57 27.28 16.68
CA ALA A 75 -25.88 27.97 17.94
C ALA A 75 -25.64 27.09 19.18
N SER A 76 -25.91 25.78 19.05
CA SER A 76 -25.77 24.80 20.15
C SER A 76 -24.30 24.47 20.43
N MET A 77 -23.48 24.42 19.38
CA MET A 77 -22.04 24.16 19.46
C MET A 77 -21.27 25.33 20.11
N TRP A 78 -21.74 26.57 19.91
CA TRP A 78 -21.14 27.76 20.54
C TRP A 78 -21.39 27.83 22.05
N VAL A 79 -22.52 27.30 22.53
CA VAL A 79 -22.82 27.22 23.97
C VAL A 79 -21.97 26.15 24.66
N LEU A 80 -21.73 25.01 24.00
CA LEU A 80 -20.88 23.93 24.53
C LEU A 80 -19.39 24.28 24.58
N MET A 81 -18.90 25.10 23.64
CA MET A 81 -17.49 25.52 23.63
C MET A 81 -17.13 26.55 24.71
N ARG A 82 -18.11 27.11 25.42
CA ARG A 82 -17.86 28.10 26.49
C ARG A 82 -17.76 27.52 27.89
N SER A 83 -18.01 26.22 28.10
CA SER A 83 -18.17 25.65 29.46
C SER A 83 -17.03 24.73 29.95
N GLN A 84 -15.87 24.66 29.28
CA GLN A 84 -14.75 23.87 29.79
C GLN A 84 -13.56 24.76 30.15
N SER A 85 -13.43 25.07 31.44
CA SER A 85 -12.20 25.56 32.03
C SER A 85 -11.94 24.86 33.36
N SER A 86 -10.68 24.45 33.52
CA SER A 86 -9.99 24.01 34.75
C SER A 86 -10.49 22.75 35.46
N THR A 87 -9.85 21.61 35.14
CA THR A 87 -9.47 20.62 36.16
C THR A 87 -7.97 20.39 36.08
N ALA A 88 -7.30 20.55 37.23
CA ALA A 88 -5.87 20.36 37.42
C ALA A 88 -5.51 18.87 37.36
N ILE A 89 -4.44 18.54 36.61
CA ILE A 89 -3.88 17.20 36.56
C ILE A 89 -2.71 17.14 37.54
N ALA A 90 -2.78 16.20 38.47
CA ALA A 90 -1.76 15.90 39.46
C ALA A 90 -0.50 15.27 38.82
N GLU A 91 0.67 15.65 39.34
CA GLU A 91 1.98 15.15 38.95
C GLU A 91 2.15 13.66 39.27
N CYS A 92 2.49 12.86 38.25
CA CYS A 92 3.02 11.51 38.43
C CYS A 92 4.56 11.54 38.35
N LYS A 93 5.21 11.00 39.39
CA LYS A 93 6.66 10.76 39.45
C LYS A 93 7.11 9.76 38.37
N PRO A 94 8.30 9.94 37.77
CA PRO A 94 8.84 9.01 36.78
C PRO A 94 9.38 7.73 37.43
N CYS A 95 8.99 6.59 36.89
CA CYS A 95 9.65 5.30 37.13
C CYS A 95 10.91 5.21 36.26
N PHE A 96 12.06 4.96 36.90
CA PHE A 96 13.32 4.64 36.24
C PHE A 96 13.25 3.25 35.60
N ALA A 97 13.61 3.16 34.32
CA ALA A 97 13.97 1.91 33.64
C ALA A 97 15.50 1.90 33.43
N PRO A 98 16.17 0.73 33.49
CA PRO A 98 17.62 0.68 33.46
C PRO A 98 18.17 0.91 32.04
N GLU A 99 19.19 1.77 31.95
CA GLU A 99 19.97 2.04 30.75
C GLU A 99 20.70 0.78 30.28
N SER A 100 20.41 0.32 29.06
CA SER A 100 21.26 -0.62 28.35
C SER A 100 22.17 0.18 27.43
N SER A 101 23.44 0.30 27.82
CA SER A 101 24.44 1.11 27.14
C SER A 101 24.88 0.49 25.81
N MET A 102 24.38 1.01 24.68
CA MET A 102 25.10 0.93 23.40
C MET A 102 26.19 2.02 23.41
N ARG A 103 27.42 1.62 23.74
CA ARG A 103 28.61 2.47 23.56
C ARG A 103 29.00 2.46 22.08
N LEU A 104 28.79 3.58 21.39
CA LEU A 104 29.49 3.91 20.15
C LEU A 104 30.78 4.63 20.52
N ASN A 105 31.93 4.01 20.25
CA ASN A 105 33.22 4.69 20.34
C ASN A 105 33.34 5.66 19.15
N SER A 106 33.30 6.97 19.43
CA SER A 106 33.66 8.00 18.47
C SER A 106 34.91 8.75 18.95
N SER A 107 36.04 8.42 18.36
CA SER A 107 37.23 9.28 18.33
C SER A 107 37.82 9.14 16.94
N ASP A 108 37.59 10.15 16.10
CA ASP A 108 38.62 10.81 15.31
C ASP A 108 37.95 11.90 14.45
N ALA A 109 38.23 13.15 14.82
CA ALA A 109 37.83 14.34 14.07
C ALA A 109 38.99 14.75 13.15
N ALA A 110 38.74 14.78 11.84
CA ALA A 110 39.59 15.41 10.84
C ALA A 110 38.71 16.23 9.87
N PRO A 111 39.25 17.31 9.25
CA PRO A 111 38.45 18.40 8.73
C PRO A 111 37.85 18.13 7.35
N ALA A 112 36.75 18.84 7.08
CA ALA A 112 35.91 18.74 5.89
C ALA A 112 36.66 19.09 4.60
N SER A 113 36.97 18.08 3.80
CA SER A 113 37.11 18.21 2.35
C SER A 113 35.81 17.72 1.69
N SER A 114 35.36 18.40 0.64
CA SER A 114 34.23 18.04 -0.23
C SER A 114 34.46 16.68 -0.91
N GLY A 115 34.26 15.60 -0.15
CA GLY A 115 34.39 14.23 -0.59
C GLY A 115 33.09 13.77 -1.24
N SER A 116 33.17 13.40 -2.51
CA SER A 116 32.18 12.53 -3.15
C SER A 116 32.00 11.30 -2.26
N VAL A 117 30.84 11.20 -1.60
CA VAL A 117 30.48 10.02 -0.80
C VAL A 117 30.31 8.86 -1.77
N ARG A 118 31.37 8.06 -1.95
CA ARG A 118 31.26 6.74 -2.58
C ARG A 118 30.48 5.86 -1.62
N LEU A 119 29.20 5.67 -1.91
CA LEU A 119 28.39 4.64 -1.25
C LEU A 119 28.96 3.28 -1.70
N ASN A 120 29.51 2.51 -0.76
CA ASN A 120 29.98 1.15 -1.05
C ASN A 120 28.80 0.30 -1.54
N SER A 121 28.89 -0.19 -2.77
CA SER A 121 27.84 -0.91 -3.50
C SER A 121 27.64 -2.37 -3.05
N SER A 122 28.54 -2.93 -2.24
CA SER A 122 28.58 -4.37 -1.93
C SER A 122 27.58 -4.84 -0.88
N ASP A 123 27.02 -3.95 -0.07
CA ASP A 123 25.98 -4.28 0.93
C ASP A 123 24.57 -4.05 0.38
N ALA A 124 24.41 -4.22 -0.93
CA ALA A 124 23.13 -4.04 -1.59
C ALA A 124 22.16 -5.18 -1.28
N ALA A 125 21.51 -5.12 -0.11
CA ALA A 125 20.31 -5.90 0.15
C ALA A 125 19.37 -5.82 -1.07
N PRO A 126 18.90 -6.97 -1.60
CA PRO A 126 17.98 -6.98 -2.73
C PRO A 126 16.77 -6.10 -2.42
N ALA A 127 16.22 -5.43 -3.43
CA ALA A 127 14.99 -4.65 -3.28
C ALA A 127 13.94 -5.49 -2.52
N SER A 128 13.10 -4.87 -1.67
CA SER A 128 12.26 -5.60 -0.68
C SER A 128 11.47 -6.79 -1.25
N TYR A 129 11.11 -6.74 -2.53
CA TYR A 129 10.39 -7.79 -3.22
C TYR A 129 11.26 -8.98 -3.67
N GLY A 130 12.54 -8.76 -3.97
CA GLY A 130 13.49 -9.80 -4.35
C GLY A 130 13.83 -10.75 -3.20
N PHE A 131 13.89 -10.23 -1.96
CA PHE A 131 14.22 -11.04 -0.78
C PHE A 131 13.24 -12.20 -0.55
N VAL A 132 11.96 -12.01 -0.90
CA VAL A 132 10.90 -13.05 -0.74
C VAL A 132 11.19 -14.32 -1.54
N TYR A 133 12.07 -14.25 -2.53
CA TYR A 133 12.47 -15.38 -3.38
C TYR A 133 13.87 -15.91 -3.06
N THR A 134 14.54 -15.36 -2.05
CA THR A 134 15.79 -15.91 -1.54
C THR A 134 15.53 -17.15 -0.69
N GLU A 135 16.57 -17.93 -0.43
CA GLU A 135 16.51 -19.07 0.48
C GLU A 135 16.08 -18.64 1.89
N GLU A 136 16.65 -17.55 2.41
CA GLU A 136 16.29 -17.01 3.73
C GLU A 136 14.82 -16.58 3.78
N GLY A 137 14.36 -15.80 2.80
CA GLY A 137 12.96 -15.36 2.74
C GLY A 137 11.98 -16.54 2.64
N THR A 138 12.34 -17.57 1.87
CA THR A 138 11.54 -18.80 1.76
C THR A 138 11.51 -19.56 3.08
N ALA A 139 12.66 -19.72 3.75
CA ALA A 139 12.77 -20.38 5.04
C ALA A 139 11.93 -19.67 6.13
N ILE A 140 11.94 -18.33 6.17
CA ILE A 140 11.10 -17.56 7.09
C ILE A 140 9.62 -17.82 6.81
N LEU A 141 9.19 -17.77 5.55
CA LEU A 141 7.80 -18.03 5.19
C LEU A 141 7.36 -19.46 5.59
N GLU A 142 8.21 -20.45 5.34
CA GLU A 142 7.95 -21.85 5.73
C GLU A 142 7.87 -22.01 7.25
N GLU A 143 8.74 -21.31 8.01
CA GLU A 143 8.66 -21.27 9.48
C GLU A 143 7.30 -20.71 9.94
N LEU A 144 6.87 -19.58 9.38
CA LEU A 144 5.60 -18.95 9.72
C LEU A 144 4.41 -19.86 9.37
N LEU A 145 4.41 -20.49 8.20
CA LEU A 145 3.38 -21.45 7.79
C LEU A 145 3.33 -22.66 8.73
N ARG A 146 4.50 -23.21 9.11
CA ARG A 146 4.59 -24.31 10.08
C ARG A 146 4.02 -23.88 11.45
N LEU A 147 4.28 -22.66 11.90
CA LEU A 147 3.72 -22.12 13.14
C LEU A 147 2.19 -22.01 13.06
N VAL A 148 1.62 -21.54 11.95
CA VAL A 148 0.17 -21.52 11.78
C VAL A 148 -0.41 -22.93 11.93
N ARG A 149 0.17 -23.92 11.23
CA ARG A 149 -0.34 -25.30 11.22
C ARG A 149 -0.22 -25.99 12.58
N THR A 150 0.80 -25.67 13.37
CA THR A 150 1.10 -26.36 14.64
C THR A 150 0.65 -25.61 15.88
N GLN A 151 0.56 -24.28 15.83
CA GLN A 151 0.30 -23.41 16.99
C GLN A 151 -0.75 -22.31 16.72
N GLY A 152 -1.24 -22.18 15.48
CA GLY A 152 -2.23 -21.20 15.08
C GLY A 152 -1.64 -19.86 14.61
N THR A 153 -2.46 -19.08 13.90
CA THR A 153 -2.07 -17.79 13.27
C THR A 153 -1.48 -16.80 14.25
N ARG A 154 -2.04 -16.72 15.47
CA ARG A 154 -1.57 -15.80 16.50
C ARG A 154 -0.08 -15.98 16.78
N GLN A 155 0.41 -17.22 16.89
CA GLN A 155 1.83 -17.47 17.17
C GLN A 155 2.74 -17.17 15.98
N ALA A 156 2.26 -17.39 14.75
CA ALA A 156 3.00 -16.96 13.57
C ALA A 156 3.16 -15.42 13.52
N LEU A 157 2.11 -14.66 13.86
CA LEU A 157 2.19 -13.19 13.88
C LEU A 157 3.05 -12.66 15.03
N VAL A 158 3.03 -13.31 16.20
CA VAL A 158 3.98 -13.01 17.29
C VAL A 158 5.42 -13.24 16.83
N ARG A 159 5.69 -14.34 16.10
CA ARG A 159 7.00 -14.60 15.53
C ARG A 159 7.41 -13.55 14.49
N ALA A 160 6.48 -13.11 13.64
CA ALA A 160 6.73 -12.04 12.67
C ALA A 160 7.07 -10.71 13.37
N ASP A 161 6.38 -10.33 14.44
CA ASP A 161 6.69 -9.14 15.24
C ASP A 161 8.09 -9.22 15.87
N GLN A 162 8.49 -10.40 16.35
CA GLN A 162 9.85 -10.62 16.85
C GLN A 162 10.90 -10.50 15.74
N LEU A 163 10.64 -11.04 14.55
CA LEU A 163 11.53 -10.93 13.40
C LEU A 163 11.69 -9.48 12.95
N LEU A 164 10.62 -8.67 13.02
CA LEU A 164 10.66 -7.25 12.69
C LEU A 164 11.70 -6.48 13.51
N THR A 165 11.93 -6.89 14.75
CA THR A 165 12.91 -6.26 15.65
C THR A 165 14.31 -6.86 15.52
N ASN A 166 14.41 -8.16 15.19
CA ASN A 166 15.65 -8.92 15.34
C ASN A 166 16.28 -9.38 14.01
N ASN A 167 15.61 -9.22 12.87
CA ASN A 167 16.12 -9.59 11.56
C ASN A 167 15.95 -8.42 10.58
N ARG A 168 17.07 -7.84 10.14
CA ARG A 168 17.09 -6.71 9.19
C ARG A 168 16.49 -7.07 7.83
N HIS A 169 16.81 -8.24 7.30
CA HIS A 169 16.27 -8.66 6.01
C HIS A 169 14.76 -8.88 6.07
N PHE A 170 14.27 -9.42 7.18
CA PHE A 170 12.84 -9.51 7.43
C PHE A 170 12.21 -8.13 7.56
N LEU A 171 12.82 -7.18 8.25
CA LEU A 171 12.31 -5.81 8.34
C LEU A 171 12.07 -5.21 6.95
N ASP A 172 13.04 -5.36 6.04
CA ASP A 172 12.93 -4.85 4.67
C ASP A 172 11.85 -5.59 3.85
N ALA A 173 11.66 -6.89 4.09
CA ALA A 173 10.78 -7.76 3.32
C ALA A 173 9.50 -8.21 4.04
N CYS A 174 9.20 -7.65 5.21
CA CYS A 174 8.14 -8.17 6.06
C CYS A 174 6.78 -8.07 5.38
N HIS A 175 6.52 -6.92 4.74
CA HIS A 175 5.26 -6.67 4.06
C HIS A 175 4.99 -7.69 2.93
N PRO A 176 5.87 -7.89 1.92
CA PRO A 176 5.61 -8.89 0.89
C PRO A 176 5.61 -10.34 1.42
N LEU A 177 6.38 -10.67 2.47
CA LEU A 177 6.34 -11.99 3.11
C LEU A 177 4.99 -12.28 3.79
N LEU A 178 4.46 -11.33 4.57
CA LEU A 178 3.18 -11.50 5.25
C LEU A 178 1.99 -11.46 4.28
N HIS A 179 2.07 -10.71 3.18
CA HIS A 179 1.11 -10.85 2.07
C HIS A 179 1.04 -12.29 1.57
N ARG A 180 2.21 -12.89 1.31
CA ARG A 180 2.31 -14.27 0.81
C ARG A 180 1.81 -15.28 1.84
N LEU A 181 2.07 -15.06 3.13
CA LEU A 181 1.49 -15.86 4.22
C LEU A 181 -0.04 -15.81 4.19
N GLY A 182 -0.63 -14.60 4.15
CA GLY A 182 -2.10 -14.41 4.10
C GLY A 182 -2.75 -15.10 2.90
N ARG A 183 -2.18 -14.94 1.70
CA ARG A 183 -2.64 -15.64 0.48
C ARG A 183 -2.55 -17.16 0.62
N THR A 184 -1.44 -17.67 1.14
CA THR A 184 -1.21 -19.12 1.27
C THR A 184 -2.22 -19.75 2.24
N LEU A 185 -2.45 -19.14 3.40
CA LEU A 185 -3.42 -19.65 4.35
C LEU A 185 -4.85 -19.59 3.83
N TYR A 186 -5.20 -18.55 3.07
CA TYR A 186 -6.50 -18.51 2.40
C TYR A 186 -6.68 -19.68 1.44
N PHE A 187 -5.64 -19.99 0.67
CA PHE A 187 -5.68 -21.14 -0.24
C PHE A 187 -5.86 -22.47 0.52
N GLU A 188 -5.13 -22.66 1.63
CA GLU A 188 -5.25 -23.86 2.48
C GLU A 188 -6.62 -23.98 3.16
N ALA A 189 -7.26 -22.86 3.50
CA ALA A 189 -8.53 -22.83 4.21
C ALA A 189 -9.77 -23.11 3.34
N GLY A 190 -9.64 -23.16 2.01
CA GLY A 190 -10.72 -23.55 1.09
C GLY A 190 -11.87 -22.54 0.98
N LYS A 191 -13.11 -23.03 0.86
CA LYS A 191 -14.30 -22.20 0.54
C LYS A 191 -14.70 -21.21 1.65
N ASP A 192 -14.34 -21.50 2.89
CA ASP A 192 -14.56 -20.60 4.03
C ASP A 192 -13.35 -19.71 4.31
N GLY A 193 -12.47 -19.57 3.30
CA GLY A 193 -11.09 -19.14 3.44
C GLY A 193 -10.91 -17.87 4.25
N LEU A 194 -11.61 -16.77 3.92
CA LEU A 194 -11.38 -15.49 4.59
C LEU A 194 -11.75 -15.53 6.07
N VAL A 195 -12.91 -16.09 6.39
CA VAL A 195 -13.40 -16.15 7.77
C VAL A 195 -12.61 -17.16 8.60
N ASN A 196 -12.13 -18.25 7.99
CA ASN A 196 -11.27 -19.20 8.69
C ASN A 196 -9.87 -18.63 8.96
N VAL A 197 -9.26 -17.98 7.95
CA VAL A 197 -7.93 -17.35 8.06
C VAL A 197 -7.91 -16.25 9.11
N LEU A 198 -8.98 -15.46 9.19
CA LEU A 198 -9.10 -14.37 10.16
C LEU A 198 -9.78 -14.80 11.46
N GLY A 199 -10.46 -15.95 11.49
CA GLY A 199 -11.34 -16.37 12.58
C GLY A 199 -10.67 -16.65 13.91
N SER A 200 -9.34 -16.84 13.89
CA SER A 200 -8.52 -16.95 15.11
C SER A 200 -8.20 -15.60 15.76
N LEU A 201 -8.40 -14.49 15.03
CA LEU A 201 -8.07 -13.12 15.46
C LEU A 201 -9.32 -12.23 15.50
N LEU A 202 -10.32 -12.54 14.68
CA LEU A 202 -11.59 -11.83 14.55
C LEU A 202 -12.75 -12.80 14.80
N SER A 203 -13.72 -12.38 15.61
CA SER A 203 -14.92 -13.18 15.86
C SER A 203 -15.96 -12.96 14.75
N PHE A 204 -16.30 -14.03 14.03
CA PHE A 204 -17.37 -14.05 13.04
C PHE A 204 -18.50 -14.95 13.51
N ASP A 205 -19.73 -14.44 13.44
CA ASP A 205 -20.93 -15.26 13.61
C ASP A 205 -21.13 -16.21 12.43
N GLU A 206 -22.01 -17.19 12.64
CA GLU A 206 -22.31 -18.23 11.64
C GLU A 206 -22.96 -17.65 10.37
N HIS A 207 -23.65 -16.51 10.46
CA HIS A 207 -24.21 -15.86 9.28
C HIS A 207 -23.10 -15.28 8.40
N ALA A 208 -22.15 -14.54 8.98
CA ALA A 208 -21.00 -14.00 8.26
C ALA A 208 -20.15 -15.09 7.59
N ARG A 209 -19.99 -16.25 8.26
CA ARG A 209 -19.34 -17.44 7.68
C ARG A 209 -20.04 -17.92 6.41
N ARG A 210 -21.36 -18.14 6.49
CA ARG A 210 -22.16 -18.60 5.35
C ARG A 210 -22.16 -17.59 4.19
N VAL A 211 -22.18 -16.30 4.49
CA VAL A 211 -22.11 -15.24 3.47
C VAL A 211 -20.75 -15.24 2.79
N ALA A 212 -19.64 -15.30 3.54
CA ALA A 212 -18.32 -15.38 2.94
C ALA A 212 -18.16 -16.62 2.02
N ALA A 213 -18.66 -17.77 2.48
CA ALA A 213 -18.63 -19.01 1.73
C ALA A 213 -19.45 -18.94 0.43
N SER A 214 -20.64 -18.35 0.49
CA SER A 214 -21.53 -18.24 -0.67
C SER A 214 -20.92 -17.34 -1.76
N LEU A 215 -20.25 -16.25 -1.36
CA LEU A 215 -19.62 -15.29 -2.27
C LEU A 215 -18.52 -15.91 -3.15
N VAL A 216 -17.83 -16.95 -2.68
CA VAL A 216 -16.76 -17.63 -3.45
C VAL A 216 -17.24 -18.92 -4.11
N SER A 217 -18.53 -19.23 -4.01
CA SER A 217 -19.18 -20.35 -4.66
C SER A 217 -20.10 -19.86 -5.79
N ASN A 218 -20.40 -20.71 -6.77
CA ASN A 218 -21.34 -20.39 -7.85
C ASN A 218 -22.82 -20.30 -7.39
N GLY A 219 -23.08 -20.30 -6.09
CA GLY A 219 -24.42 -20.12 -5.52
C GLY A 219 -24.78 -18.64 -5.44
N SER A 220 -26.02 -18.31 -5.82
CA SER A 220 -26.52 -16.94 -5.72
C SER A 220 -26.50 -16.50 -4.25
N PRO A 221 -25.76 -15.43 -3.88
CA PRO A 221 -25.70 -14.99 -2.50
C PRO A 221 -27.05 -14.39 -2.10
N GLY A 222 -27.70 -14.97 -1.10
CA GLY A 222 -28.73 -14.26 -0.36
C GLY A 222 -28.12 -12.99 0.25
N LEU A 223 -28.75 -11.83 0.03
CA LEU A 223 -28.30 -10.56 0.61
C LEU A 223 -28.26 -10.68 2.15
N PRO A 224 -27.16 -10.27 2.80
CA PRO A 224 -27.06 -10.37 4.25
C PRO A 224 -28.04 -9.41 4.94
N ASP A 225 -28.67 -9.90 6.02
CA ASP A 225 -29.43 -9.09 6.97
C ASP A 225 -28.44 -8.60 8.05
N SER A 226 -28.21 -7.29 8.09
CA SER A 226 -27.09 -6.65 8.80
C SER A 226 -27.28 -6.48 10.31
N SER A 227 -28.18 -7.24 10.95
CA SER A 227 -28.78 -6.79 12.22
C SER A 227 -28.01 -7.10 13.52
N LYS A 228 -26.85 -7.79 13.51
CA LYS A 228 -25.99 -7.88 14.71
C LYS A 228 -24.48 -7.92 14.37
N PRO A 229 -23.69 -6.89 14.74
CA PRO A 229 -22.24 -7.01 14.70
C PRO A 229 -21.77 -8.06 15.70
N GLY A 230 -20.90 -8.97 15.24
CA GLY A 230 -20.18 -9.89 16.13
C GLY A 230 -19.28 -9.13 17.12
N ALA A 231 -18.78 -9.83 18.14
CA ALA A 231 -17.89 -9.22 19.13
C ALA A 231 -16.67 -8.55 18.44
N ALA A 232 -16.31 -7.36 18.92
CA ALA A 232 -15.13 -6.65 18.44
C ALA A 232 -13.87 -7.49 18.72
N ALA A 233 -12.87 -7.36 17.82
CA ALA A 233 -11.58 -7.99 18.02
C ALA A 233 -10.91 -7.51 19.31
N SER A 234 -10.17 -8.40 19.98
CA SER A 234 -9.37 -7.95 21.13
C SER A 234 -8.28 -6.99 20.63
N ARG A 235 -7.91 -6.00 21.45
CA ARG A 235 -6.85 -5.05 21.10
C ARG A 235 -5.54 -5.75 20.74
N GLN A 236 -5.19 -6.82 21.44
CA GLN A 236 -4.00 -7.62 21.16
C GLN A 236 -4.06 -8.30 19.79
N ASP A 237 -5.22 -8.83 19.40
CA ASP A 237 -5.38 -9.43 18.06
C ASP A 237 -5.29 -8.38 16.95
N VAL A 238 -5.85 -7.19 17.19
CA VAL A 238 -5.72 -6.07 16.26
C VAL A 238 -4.25 -5.64 16.13
N GLU A 239 -3.52 -5.49 17.23
CA GLU A 239 -2.09 -5.15 17.21
C GLU A 239 -1.27 -6.19 16.42
N LEU A 240 -1.54 -7.49 16.60
CA LEU A 240 -0.91 -8.55 15.82
C LEU A 240 -1.30 -8.51 14.34
N LEU A 241 -2.56 -8.23 14.03
CA LEU A 241 -3.01 -8.04 12.65
C LEU A 241 -2.31 -6.85 11.98
N MET A 242 -1.85 -5.85 12.74
CA MET A 242 -1.19 -4.66 12.19
C MET A 242 0.31 -4.85 11.92
N VAL A 243 0.90 -6.00 12.26
CA VAL A 243 2.32 -6.29 11.96
C VAL A 243 2.58 -6.05 10.47
N CYS A 244 3.56 -5.19 10.19
CA CYS A 244 3.99 -4.79 8.85
C CYS A 244 2.86 -4.23 7.97
N ASN A 245 2.09 -3.30 8.53
CA ASN A 245 0.95 -2.63 7.90
C ASN A 245 -0.15 -3.58 7.49
N ALA A 246 -0.45 -4.55 8.35
CA ALA A 246 -1.50 -5.52 8.08
C ALA A 246 -1.35 -6.33 6.79
N ALA A 247 -0.12 -6.53 6.32
CA ALA A 247 0.17 -7.29 5.11
C ALA A 247 -0.46 -8.69 5.10
N TYR A 248 -0.52 -9.35 6.27
CA TYR A 248 -1.22 -10.63 6.42
C TYR A 248 -2.71 -10.54 6.05
N LEU A 249 -3.39 -9.51 6.57
CA LEU A 249 -4.80 -9.24 6.29
C LEU A 249 -4.99 -8.88 4.81
N HIS A 250 -4.11 -8.05 4.24
CA HIS A 250 -4.15 -7.68 2.83
C HIS A 250 -4.09 -8.91 1.92
N GLY A 251 -3.11 -9.81 2.15
CA GLY A 251 -2.97 -11.05 1.40
C GLY A 251 -4.23 -11.94 1.40
N ALA A 252 -4.90 -12.03 2.55
CA ALA A 252 -6.15 -12.78 2.68
C ALA A 252 -7.31 -12.10 1.93
N ILE A 253 -7.43 -10.77 2.03
CA ILE A 253 -8.46 -9.98 1.32
C ILE A 253 -8.31 -10.10 -0.19
N GLU A 254 -7.09 -9.98 -0.71
CA GLU A 254 -6.83 -10.07 -2.15
C GLU A 254 -7.32 -11.38 -2.74
N LEU A 255 -6.95 -12.51 -2.12
CA LEU A 255 -7.31 -13.83 -2.65
C LEU A 255 -8.81 -14.09 -2.50
N PHE A 256 -9.45 -13.57 -1.44
CA PHE A 256 -10.90 -13.61 -1.29
C PHE A 256 -11.61 -12.86 -2.42
N LEU A 257 -11.23 -11.60 -2.68
CA LEU A 257 -11.85 -10.79 -3.73
C LEU A 257 -11.62 -11.37 -5.12
N LEU A 258 -10.43 -11.92 -5.39
CA LEU A 258 -10.15 -12.62 -6.64
C LEU A 258 -11.08 -13.82 -6.83
N LYS A 259 -11.19 -14.70 -5.83
CA LYS A 259 -12.05 -15.90 -5.91
C LYS A 259 -13.54 -15.55 -6.02
N ALA A 260 -14.00 -14.57 -5.24
CA ALA A 260 -15.38 -14.11 -5.32
C ALA A 260 -15.68 -13.46 -6.68
N GLY A 261 -14.71 -12.74 -7.26
CA GLY A 261 -14.86 -12.17 -8.58
C GLY A 261 -14.93 -13.22 -9.70
N ILE A 262 -14.13 -14.29 -9.62
CA ILE A 262 -14.25 -15.45 -10.51
C ILE A 262 -15.66 -16.07 -10.43
N ALA A 263 -16.26 -16.10 -9.23
CA ALA A 263 -17.62 -16.56 -9.01
C ALA A 263 -18.71 -15.52 -9.39
N GLY A 264 -18.36 -14.36 -9.94
CA GLY A 264 -19.30 -13.30 -10.34
C GLY A 264 -19.78 -12.41 -9.19
N ASN A 265 -19.22 -12.53 -7.99
CA ASN A 265 -19.69 -11.88 -6.76
C ASN A 265 -18.77 -10.75 -6.26
N PHE A 266 -17.87 -10.22 -7.11
CA PHE A 266 -16.83 -9.26 -6.71
C PHE A 266 -17.37 -8.07 -5.88
N GLN A 267 -18.39 -7.36 -6.37
CA GLN A 267 -18.93 -6.19 -5.66
C GLN A 267 -19.52 -6.55 -4.29
N ALA A 268 -20.22 -7.68 -4.20
CA ALA A 268 -20.80 -8.15 -2.95
C ALA A 268 -19.71 -8.55 -1.94
N ALA A 269 -18.64 -9.18 -2.42
CA ALA A 269 -17.46 -9.50 -1.62
C ALA A 269 -16.71 -8.26 -1.12
N THR A 270 -16.53 -7.24 -1.97
CA THR A 270 -15.95 -5.95 -1.56
C THR A 270 -16.77 -5.30 -0.45
N ARG A 271 -18.10 -5.27 -0.56
CA ARG A 271 -19.00 -4.78 0.50
C ARG A 271 -18.91 -5.63 1.76
N PHE A 272 -18.81 -6.94 1.63
CA PHE A 272 -18.66 -7.85 2.77
C PHE A 272 -17.39 -7.55 3.55
N VAL A 273 -16.23 -7.47 2.90
CA VAL A 273 -14.96 -7.15 3.59
C VAL A 273 -15.06 -5.80 4.30
N ALA A 274 -15.54 -4.78 3.60
CA ALA A 274 -15.68 -3.43 4.13
C ALA A 274 -16.58 -3.34 5.37
N SER A 275 -17.72 -4.05 5.38
CA SER A 275 -18.72 -3.98 6.45
C SER A 275 -18.50 -5.01 7.55
N HIS A 276 -17.91 -6.16 7.23
CA HIS A 276 -17.80 -7.26 8.17
C HIS A 276 -16.38 -7.46 8.69
N VAL A 277 -15.35 -7.17 7.91
CA VAL A 277 -13.96 -7.32 8.34
C VAL A 277 -13.44 -5.97 8.86
N CYS A 278 -13.45 -4.93 8.03
CA CYS A 278 -12.82 -3.65 8.38
C CYS A 278 -13.49 -2.96 9.58
N GLN A 279 -14.82 -3.02 9.68
CA GLN A 279 -15.54 -2.44 10.83
C GLN A 279 -15.27 -3.19 12.15
N ARG A 280 -14.96 -4.50 12.10
CA ARG A 280 -14.69 -5.31 13.29
C ARG A 280 -13.32 -5.05 13.93
N LEU A 281 -12.41 -4.41 13.20
CA LEU A 281 -11.10 -4.02 13.73
C LEU A 281 -11.17 -2.84 14.72
N GLY A 282 -12.37 -2.28 14.92
CA GLY A 282 -12.61 -1.18 15.84
C GLY A 282 -12.14 0.17 15.30
N HIS A 283 -12.40 1.24 16.07
CA HIS A 283 -11.99 2.60 15.71
C HIS A 283 -10.64 3.00 16.32
N GLU A 284 -10.05 2.14 17.15
CA GLU A 284 -8.79 2.43 17.84
C GLU A 284 -7.60 2.26 16.87
N PHE A 285 -7.03 3.40 16.47
CA PHE A 285 -5.70 3.58 15.87
C PHE A 285 -5.39 2.98 14.48
N ARG A 286 -6.06 3.43 13.41
CA ARG A 286 -5.79 3.05 12.00
C ARG A 286 -6.13 1.63 11.50
N PRO A 287 -6.63 0.61 12.23
CA PRO A 287 -6.93 -0.69 11.61
C PRO A 287 -7.97 -0.65 10.49
N PRO A 288 -9.05 0.16 10.58
CA PRO A 288 -9.96 0.30 9.44
C PRO A 288 -9.26 0.85 8.21
N TRP A 289 -8.32 1.79 8.40
CA TRP A 289 -7.54 2.38 7.31
C TRP A 289 -6.74 1.29 6.59
N GLU A 290 -5.99 0.48 7.33
CA GLU A 290 -5.18 -0.62 6.76
C GLU A 290 -6.05 -1.68 6.09
N CYS A 291 -7.23 -1.98 6.64
CA CYS A 291 -8.14 -2.93 6.01
C CYS A 291 -8.73 -2.40 4.69
N TYR A 292 -9.18 -1.14 4.65
CA TYR A 292 -9.67 -0.54 3.41
C TYR A 292 -8.56 -0.38 2.37
N HIS A 293 -7.33 -0.08 2.80
CA HIS A 293 -6.13 -0.13 1.96
C HIS A 293 -5.94 -1.54 1.37
N GLY A 294 -6.04 -2.59 2.19
CA GLY A 294 -6.03 -4.00 1.74
C GLY A 294 -7.15 -4.35 0.74
N VAL A 295 -8.33 -3.76 0.87
CA VAL A 295 -9.39 -3.87 -0.16
C VAL A 295 -8.94 -3.25 -1.49
N GLY A 296 -8.24 -2.11 -1.45
CA GLY A 296 -7.65 -1.47 -2.63
C GLY A 296 -6.69 -2.40 -3.39
N HIS A 297 -5.80 -3.10 -2.66
CA HIS A 297 -4.94 -4.16 -3.23
C HIS A 297 -5.76 -5.23 -3.94
N GLY A 298 -6.75 -5.81 -3.24
CA GLY A 298 -7.56 -6.88 -3.82
C GLY A 298 -8.38 -6.46 -5.04
N VAL A 299 -8.76 -5.18 -5.13
CA VAL A 299 -9.41 -4.63 -6.32
C VAL A 299 -8.44 -4.62 -7.52
N VAL A 300 -7.21 -4.15 -7.35
CA VAL A 300 -6.20 -4.15 -8.42
C VAL A 300 -5.85 -5.57 -8.84
N GLN A 301 -5.60 -6.46 -7.88
CA GLN A 301 -5.28 -7.87 -8.15
C GLN A 301 -6.39 -8.59 -8.91
N TYR A 302 -7.66 -8.29 -8.64
CA TYR A 302 -8.77 -8.86 -9.41
C TYR A 302 -8.76 -8.41 -10.88
N PHE A 303 -8.42 -7.15 -11.15
CA PHE A 303 -8.39 -6.59 -12.49
C PHE A 303 -7.02 -6.65 -13.18
N ARG A 304 -6.02 -7.31 -12.58
CA ARG A 304 -4.65 -7.34 -13.13
C ARG A 304 -4.55 -8.04 -14.49
N ASP A 305 -5.44 -9.00 -14.76
CA ASP A 305 -5.41 -9.81 -15.98
C ASP A 305 -6.15 -9.15 -17.16
N VAL A 306 -6.73 -7.95 -16.96
CA VAL A 306 -7.21 -7.12 -18.07
C VAL A 306 -6.13 -6.13 -18.49
N ASN A 307 -6.22 -5.58 -19.71
CA ASN A 307 -5.33 -4.49 -20.13
C ASN A 307 -5.27 -3.43 -19.02
N THR A 308 -4.07 -3.08 -18.59
CA THR A 308 -3.82 -2.22 -17.43
C THR A 308 -4.65 -0.98 -17.34
N ARG A 309 -4.78 -0.23 -18.44
CA ARG A 309 -5.51 1.03 -18.42
C ARG A 309 -6.98 0.76 -18.08
N GLN A 310 -7.53 -0.31 -18.64
CA GLN A 310 -8.86 -0.79 -18.29
C GLN A 310 -8.93 -1.34 -16.87
N GLY A 311 -7.88 -2.02 -16.40
CA GLY A 311 -7.81 -2.57 -15.05
C GLY A 311 -7.84 -1.50 -13.97
N LEU A 312 -7.07 -0.42 -14.16
CA LEU A 312 -7.09 0.73 -13.28
C LEU A 312 -8.44 1.45 -13.31
N GLN A 313 -9.00 1.72 -14.49
CA GLN A 313 -10.31 2.35 -14.60
C GLN A 313 -11.39 1.52 -13.88
N LYS A 314 -11.43 0.21 -14.12
CA LYS A 314 -12.36 -0.70 -13.43
C LYS A 314 -12.13 -0.75 -11.93
N SER A 315 -10.87 -0.64 -11.49
CA SER A 315 -10.52 -0.59 -10.06
C SER A 315 -11.09 0.67 -9.40
N LEU A 316 -10.97 1.81 -10.06
CA LEU A 316 -11.52 3.07 -9.59
C LEU A 316 -13.04 3.08 -9.60
N GLU A 317 -13.68 2.55 -10.65
CA GLU A 317 -15.13 2.38 -10.69
C GLU A 317 -15.63 1.46 -9.56
N ALA A 318 -14.94 0.34 -9.33
CA ALA A 318 -15.25 -0.58 -8.24
C ALA A 318 -15.13 0.07 -6.85
N SER A 319 -14.22 1.03 -6.67
CA SER A 319 -14.08 1.76 -5.40
C SER A 319 -15.31 2.59 -5.03
N LEU A 320 -16.13 2.98 -6.02
CA LEU A 320 -17.36 3.75 -5.80
C LEU A 320 -18.42 2.93 -5.04
N VAL A 321 -18.25 1.60 -5.00
CA VAL A 321 -19.07 0.69 -4.20
C VAL A 321 -18.99 1.01 -2.70
N LEU A 322 -17.86 1.56 -2.22
CA LEU A 322 -17.60 1.84 -0.80
C LEU A 322 -17.62 3.34 -0.50
N ARG A 323 -18.83 3.92 -0.51
CA ARG A 323 -19.04 5.35 -0.23
C ARG A 323 -18.36 5.80 1.06
N GLY A 324 -17.59 6.89 0.99
CA GLY A 324 -16.97 7.55 2.15
C GLY A 324 -15.64 6.96 2.63
N GLN A 325 -15.12 5.91 1.98
CA GLN A 325 -13.80 5.31 2.28
C GLN A 325 -12.84 5.39 1.08
N HIS A 326 -13.11 6.29 0.13
CA HIS A 326 -12.39 6.35 -1.15
C HIS A 326 -10.89 6.61 -0.97
N GLY A 327 -10.49 7.52 -0.07
CA GLY A 327 -9.07 7.87 0.08
C GLY A 327 -8.19 6.69 0.52
N THR A 328 -8.66 5.86 1.47
CA THR A 328 -7.88 4.73 2.00
C THR A 328 -7.78 3.60 0.98
N LEU A 329 -8.88 3.32 0.28
CA LEU A 329 -8.92 2.33 -0.78
C LEU A 329 -8.07 2.74 -1.98
N TRP A 330 -8.11 4.01 -2.38
CA TRP A 330 -7.29 4.53 -3.48
C TRP A 330 -5.81 4.48 -3.17
N ASN A 331 -5.43 4.75 -1.92
CA ASN A 331 -4.05 4.56 -1.49
C ASN A 331 -3.57 3.12 -1.74
N GLY A 332 -4.39 2.11 -1.44
CA GLY A 332 -4.10 0.71 -1.76
C GLY A 332 -4.06 0.42 -3.26
N ILE A 333 -5.00 0.95 -4.05
CA ILE A 333 -5.02 0.82 -5.51
C ILE A 333 -3.73 1.36 -6.13
N TRP A 334 -3.32 2.58 -5.77
CA TRP A 334 -2.15 3.21 -6.35
C TRP A 334 -0.86 2.54 -5.92
N MET A 335 -0.76 2.11 -4.66
CA MET A 335 0.38 1.33 -4.18
C MET A 335 0.55 0.06 -5.01
N ASP A 336 -0.51 -0.75 -5.14
CA ASP A 336 -0.42 -2.02 -5.86
C ASP A 336 -0.19 -1.80 -7.36
N HIS A 337 -0.83 -0.79 -7.96
CA HIS A 337 -0.63 -0.43 -9.36
C HIS A 337 0.84 -0.13 -9.67
N PHE A 338 1.51 0.69 -8.86
CA PHE A 338 2.92 1.05 -9.08
C PHE A 338 3.91 0.02 -8.54
N ALA A 339 3.50 -0.88 -7.63
CA ALA A 339 4.32 -1.99 -7.19
C ALA A 339 4.30 -3.18 -8.18
N SER A 340 3.26 -3.29 -9.00
CA SER A 340 3.04 -4.39 -9.94
C SER A 340 3.40 -4.05 -11.39
N THR A 341 4.37 -3.16 -11.62
CA THR A 341 4.75 -2.45 -12.89
C THR A 341 4.70 -3.18 -14.25
N THR A 342 4.44 -4.48 -14.33
CA THR A 342 3.86 -5.09 -15.55
C THR A 342 2.52 -4.45 -15.92
N VAL A 343 1.85 -3.82 -14.95
CA VAL A 343 0.59 -3.13 -15.15
C VAL A 343 0.86 -1.86 -15.97
N SER A 344 1.59 -0.83 -15.54
CA SER A 344 1.56 0.52 -16.15
C SER A 344 1.75 0.67 -17.69
N GLY A 345 2.27 -0.33 -18.42
CA GLY A 345 2.31 -0.35 -19.89
C GLY A 345 3.15 0.75 -20.54
N HIS A 346 3.88 1.50 -19.71
CA HIS A 346 4.78 2.59 -20.06
C HIS A 346 6.18 2.22 -19.58
N ASP A 347 7.19 2.64 -20.34
CA ASP A 347 8.58 2.54 -19.93
C ASP A 347 8.78 3.33 -18.63
N ALA A 348 9.38 2.70 -17.61
CA ALA A 348 9.66 3.36 -16.34
C ALA A 348 10.60 4.56 -16.49
N ASP A 349 11.39 4.60 -17.57
CA ASP A 349 12.26 5.71 -17.91
C ASP A 349 11.49 6.92 -18.48
N ASP A 350 10.30 6.70 -19.04
CA ASP A 350 9.39 7.76 -19.48
C ASP A 350 8.60 8.33 -18.30
N ALA A 351 9.22 9.28 -17.59
CA ALA A 351 8.58 10.01 -16.49
C ALA A 351 7.23 10.61 -16.86
N GLN A 352 7.11 11.13 -18.09
CA GLN A 352 5.89 11.79 -18.53
C GLN A 352 4.78 10.77 -18.77
N GLY A 353 5.10 9.63 -19.39
CA GLY A 353 4.22 8.49 -19.57
C GLY A 353 3.78 7.88 -18.24
N ALA A 354 4.71 7.58 -17.35
CA ALA A 354 4.41 7.02 -16.04
C ALA A 354 3.53 7.96 -15.18
N LEU A 355 3.78 9.27 -15.18
CA LEU A 355 2.96 10.24 -14.45
C LEU A 355 1.68 10.67 -15.19
N SER A 356 1.52 10.30 -16.46
CA SER A 356 0.28 10.58 -17.21
C SER A 356 -0.93 9.84 -16.66
N VAL A 357 -0.71 8.76 -15.90
CA VAL A 357 -1.78 8.02 -15.23
C VAL A 357 -2.40 8.82 -14.07
N CYS A 358 -1.69 9.80 -13.52
CA CYS A 358 -2.15 10.61 -12.37
C CYS A 358 -2.94 11.88 -12.76
N THR A 359 -3.55 11.91 -13.95
CA THR A 359 -4.43 13.02 -14.37
C THR A 359 -5.74 13.03 -13.58
N ASP A 360 -6.43 14.17 -13.53
CA ASP A 360 -7.69 14.31 -12.77
C ASP A 360 -8.77 13.31 -13.21
N ALA A 361 -8.83 13.00 -14.51
CA ALA A 361 -9.73 12.01 -15.09
C ALA A 361 -9.45 10.59 -14.58
N ASN A 362 -8.18 10.26 -14.33
CA ASN A 362 -7.74 8.95 -13.90
C ASN A 362 -7.56 8.85 -12.37
N ALA A 363 -7.58 9.97 -11.65
CA ALA A 363 -7.39 10.03 -10.20
C ALA A 363 -8.69 10.26 -9.42
N GLY A 364 -9.82 9.85 -10.02
CA GLY A 364 -11.14 9.95 -9.42
C GLY A 364 -11.54 11.38 -9.06
N ASN A 365 -11.49 12.29 -10.05
CA ASN A 365 -11.79 13.71 -9.86
C ASN A 365 -10.86 14.39 -8.82
N GLY A 366 -9.58 13.99 -8.81
CA GLY A 366 -8.54 14.61 -7.98
C GLY A 366 -8.41 14.06 -6.55
N GLN A 367 -9.39 13.29 -6.05
CA GLN A 367 -9.35 12.78 -4.67
C GLN A 367 -8.18 11.80 -4.41
N GLY A 368 -7.64 11.13 -5.45
CA GLY A 368 -6.57 10.12 -5.34
C GLY A 368 -5.29 10.55 -6.00
N GLN A 369 -5.26 11.78 -6.49
CA GLN A 369 -4.14 12.28 -7.27
C GLN A 369 -2.88 12.37 -6.42
N GLY A 370 -3.02 12.76 -5.15
CA GLY A 370 -1.91 12.78 -4.20
C GLY A 370 -1.27 11.40 -4.00
N ASP A 371 -2.08 10.37 -3.78
CA ASP A 371 -1.61 8.99 -3.63
C ASP A 371 -0.97 8.45 -4.91
N CYS A 372 -1.58 8.75 -6.07
CA CYS A 372 -1.01 8.37 -7.37
C CYS A 372 0.41 8.93 -7.53
N TYR A 373 0.58 10.24 -7.33
CA TYR A 373 1.89 10.87 -7.42
C TYR A 373 2.85 10.34 -6.35
N MET A 374 2.38 10.09 -5.12
CA MET A 374 3.19 9.55 -4.04
C MET A 374 3.71 8.14 -4.34
N TYR A 375 2.92 7.26 -4.93
CA TYR A 375 3.38 5.90 -5.24
C TYR A 375 4.12 5.79 -6.57
N SER A 376 3.97 6.76 -7.48
CA SER A 376 4.60 6.73 -8.80
C SER A 376 6.12 6.50 -8.82
N PRO A 377 6.95 7.04 -7.90
CA PRO A 377 8.39 6.78 -7.91
C PRO A 377 8.74 5.31 -7.60
N THR A 378 7.81 4.55 -7.03
CA THR A 378 7.99 3.11 -6.80
C THR A 378 8.28 2.40 -8.11
N ALA A 379 7.55 2.75 -9.19
CA ALA A 379 7.76 2.13 -10.48
C ALA A 379 9.17 2.43 -11.03
N PHE A 380 9.60 3.70 -10.98
CA PHE A 380 10.95 4.09 -11.38
C PHE A 380 12.02 3.35 -10.58
N LEU A 381 11.88 3.29 -9.25
CA LEU A 381 12.86 2.70 -8.36
C LEU A 381 12.87 1.16 -8.41
N LEU A 382 11.80 0.51 -8.87
CA LEU A 382 11.80 -0.93 -9.15
C LEU A 382 12.74 -1.28 -10.32
N HIS A 383 12.83 -0.43 -11.34
CA HIS A 383 13.72 -0.63 -12.49
C HIS A 383 15.11 -0.04 -12.27
N ARG A 384 15.23 0.94 -11.37
CA ARG A 384 16.49 1.59 -10.98
C ARG A 384 16.67 1.60 -9.46
N PRO A 385 16.97 0.44 -8.86
CA PRO A 385 17.07 0.32 -7.41
C PRO A 385 18.06 1.34 -6.84
N ARG A 386 17.64 2.02 -5.77
CA ARG A 386 18.46 3.00 -5.03
C ARG A 386 18.89 4.25 -5.81
N SER A 387 18.36 4.48 -7.01
CA SER A 387 18.59 5.70 -7.79
C SER A 387 17.75 6.89 -7.27
N TYR A 388 17.72 7.13 -5.96
CA TYR A 388 16.80 8.12 -5.35
C TYR A 388 17.04 9.55 -5.82
N LEU A 389 18.30 9.95 -6.01
CA LEU A 389 18.63 11.27 -6.55
C LEU A 389 18.15 11.43 -7.99
N GLU A 390 18.20 10.35 -8.78
CA GLU A 390 17.66 10.33 -10.12
C GLU A 390 16.13 10.37 -10.10
N ALA A 391 15.50 9.67 -9.14
CA ALA A 391 14.05 9.68 -8.94
C ALA A 391 13.53 11.08 -8.58
N LEU A 392 14.27 11.88 -7.79
CA LEU A 392 13.93 13.28 -7.55
C LEU A 392 13.93 14.09 -8.85
N ARG A 393 14.96 13.93 -9.69
CA ARG A 393 15.03 14.61 -11.00
C ARG A 393 13.95 14.09 -11.96
N TRP A 394 13.61 12.81 -11.88
CA TRP A 394 12.51 12.20 -12.64
C TRP A 394 11.17 12.84 -12.27
N CYS A 395 10.92 13.05 -10.97
CA CYS A 395 9.75 13.80 -10.48
C CYS A 395 9.74 15.23 -11.01
N GLU A 396 10.87 15.94 -10.99
CA GLU A 396 10.97 17.32 -11.50
C GLU A 396 10.63 17.40 -12.99
N ARG A 397 11.16 16.49 -13.82
CA ARG A 397 10.88 16.45 -15.25
C ARG A 397 9.43 16.08 -15.55
N GLY A 398 8.93 15.01 -14.94
CA GLY A 398 7.57 14.52 -15.23
C GLY A 398 6.46 15.41 -14.66
N CYS A 399 6.76 16.25 -13.67
CA CYS A 399 5.84 17.23 -13.12
C CYS A 399 6.01 18.65 -13.70
N ASP A 400 6.92 18.87 -14.65
CA ASP A 400 7.06 20.18 -15.28
C ASP A 400 5.78 20.59 -16.00
N GLY A 401 5.35 21.84 -15.82
CA GLY A 401 4.08 22.35 -16.32
C GLY A 401 2.81 21.74 -15.71
N ARG A 402 2.92 20.86 -14.68
CA ARG A 402 1.77 20.26 -13.98
C ARG A 402 1.42 20.99 -12.68
N SER A 403 0.39 20.50 -11.98
CA SER A 403 -0.02 21.05 -10.68
C SER A 403 1.12 20.96 -9.66
N ARG A 404 1.16 21.92 -8.72
CA ARG A 404 2.10 21.88 -7.58
C ARG A 404 1.96 20.59 -6.75
N GLY A 405 0.77 19.99 -6.74
CA GLY A 405 0.48 18.71 -6.12
C GLY A 405 1.29 17.55 -6.73
N CYS A 406 1.56 17.58 -8.04
CA CYS A 406 2.38 16.57 -8.72
C CYS A 406 3.77 16.47 -8.08
N LEU A 407 4.51 17.58 -8.11
CA LEU A 407 5.90 17.57 -7.65
C LEU A 407 6.00 17.31 -6.15
N THR A 408 5.06 17.82 -5.36
CA THR A 408 4.99 17.59 -3.92
C THR A 408 4.73 16.11 -3.61
N GLY A 409 3.71 15.51 -4.24
CA GLY A 409 3.37 14.10 -4.06
C GLY A 409 4.51 13.17 -4.49
N CYS A 410 5.04 13.38 -5.70
CA CYS A 410 6.16 12.59 -6.24
C CYS A 410 7.41 12.68 -5.35
N THR A 411 7.78 13.88 -4.89
CA THR A 411 8.93 14.06 -3.98
C THR A 411 8.72 13.39 -2.63
N SER A 412 7.50 13.46 -2.07
CA SER A 412 7.12 12.71 -0.87
C SER A 412 7.28 11.20 -1.08
N GLY A 413 6.85 10.70 -2.25
CA GLY A 413 7.03 9.32 -2.68
C GLY A 413 8.47 8.84 -2.71
N VAL A 414 9.38 9.66 -3.24
CA VAL A 414 10.82 9.34 -3.22
C VAL A 414 11.33 9.23 -1.79
N GLY A 415 10.95 10.15 -0.90
CA GLY A 415 11.32 10.09 0.51
C GLY A 415 10.77 8.84 1.22
N MET A 416 9.51 8.49 0.95
CA MET A 416 8.87 7.27 1.43
C MET A 416 9.67 6.02 1.02
N GLN A 417 9.99 5.89 -0.27
CA GLN A 417 10.73 4.72 -0.78
C GLN A 417 12.19 4.69 -0.30
N THR A 418 12.84 5.85 -0.24
CA THR A 418 14.21 5.97 0.30
C THR A 418 14.25 5.50 1.74
N PHE A 419 13.27 5.89 2.56
CA PHE A 419 13.21 5.46 3.95
C PHE A 419 12.88 3.97 4.09
N LYS A 420 11.90 3.47 3.31
CA LYS A 420 11.53 2.05 3.27
C LYS A 420 12.73 1.13 3.03
N GLU A 421 13.63 1.51 2.14
CA GLU A 421 14.79 0.70 1.76
C GLU A 421 16.04 0.98 2.62
N ASN A 422 15.99 1.96 3.52
CA ASN A 422 17.14 2.42 4.32
C ASN A 422 16.73 2.77 5.76
N LEU A 423 15.91 1.92 6.38
CA LEU A 423 15.35 2.13 7.71
C LEU A 423 16.41 2.36 8.80
N ASP A 424 17.60 1.78 8.62
CA ASP A 424 18.74 1.90 9.53
C ASP A 424 19.74 3.01 9.13
N ASN A 425 19.54 3.64 7.96
CA ASN A 425 20.44 4.67 7.44
C ASN A 425 19.70 5.99 7.18
N LEU A 426 19.23 6.61 8.26
CA LEU A 426 18.57 7.93 8.20
C LEU A 426 19.43 9.03 7.60
N ARG A 427 20.75 8.91 7.73
CA ARG A 427 21.68 9.90 7.18
C ARG A 427 21.57 9.93 5.67
N LEU A 428 21.49 8.76 5.02
CA LEU A 428 21.23 8.66 3.59
C LEU A 428 19.87 9.25 3.22
N VAL A 429 18.80 8.91 3.96
CA VAL A 429 17.46 9.50 3.74
C VAL A 429 17.51 11.03 3.79
N GLN A 430 18.18 11.58 4.80
CA GLN A 430 18.35 13.03 4.95
C GLN A 430 19.15 13.63 3.79
N GLN A 431 20.23 12.99 3.35
CA GLN A 431 21.06 13.45 2.22
C GLN A 431 20.25 13.47 0.92
N VAL A 432 19.48 12.42 0.64
CA VAL A 432 18.58 12.35 -0.52
C VAL A 432 17.56 13.48 -0.46
N CYS A 433 16.86 13.64 0.67
CA CYS A 433 15.83 14.68 0.78
C CYS A 433 16.40 16.11 0.77
N LYS A 434 17.62 16.35 1.28
CA LYS A 434 18.32 17.63 1.13
C LYS A 434 18.61 17.98 -0.33
N ALA A 435 18.74 16.98 -1.21
CA ALA A 435 18.99 17.17 -2.64
C ALA A 435 17.71 17.45 -3.46
N ALA A 436 16.52 17.36 -2.84
CA ALA A 436 15.27 17.75 -3.51
C ALA A 436 15.27 19.24 -3.88
N LYS A 437 14.50 19.62 -4.91
CA LYS A 437 14.31 21.02 -5.31
C LYS A 437 14.05 21.94 -4.11
N SER A 438 14.57 23.16 -4.18
CA SER A 438 14.43 24.17 -3.11
C SER A 438 12.99 24.26 -2.61
N GLY A 439 12.82 24.10 -1.28
CA GLY A 439 11.52 24.10 -0.61
C GLY A 439 10.80 22.75 -0.53
N LEU A 440 11.34 21.65 -1.11
CA LEU A 440 10.72 20.31 -1.06
C LEU A 440 11.44 19.31 -0.15
N ALA A 441 12.56 19.68 0.47
CA ALA A 441 13.27 18.80 1.39
C ALA A 441 12.40 18.33 2.56
N SER A 442 11.58 19.23 3.11
CA SER A 442 10.63 18.90 4.18
C SER A 442 9.50 17.98 3.70
N THR A 443 9.03 18.13 2.46
CA THR A 443 8.06 17.22 1.83
C THR A 443 8.64 15.83 1.64
N CYS A 444 9.87 15.71 1.14
CA CYS A 444 10.57 14.43 1.02
C CYS A 444 10.69 13.75 2.39
N MET A 445 11.15 14.48 3.42
CA MET A 445 11.24 13.92 4.78
C MET A 445 9.86 13.59 5.37
N HIS A 446 8.81 14.35 5.05
CA HIS A 446 7.45 14.03 5.48
C HIS A 446 6.99 12.66 4.94
N GLY A 447 7.27 12.36 3.67
CA GLY A 447 7.02 11.03 3.10
C GLY A 447 7.81 9.92 3.79
N ALA A 448 9.08 10.16 4.09
CA ALA A 448 9.94 9.24 4.84
C ALA A 448 9.37 8.89 6.24
N TYR A 449 9.02 9.89 7.04
CA TYR A 449 8.45 9.67 8.38
C TYR A 449 7.01 9.18 8.36
N GLY A 450 6.26 9.56 7.32
CA GLY A 450 4.96 8.98 7.02
C GLY A 450 5.11 7.47 6.95
N TYR A 451 6.05 6.98 6.13
CA TYR A 451 6.33 5.54 6.03
C TYR A 451 6.67 4.90 7.37
N TYR A 452 7.57 5.49 8.18
CA TYR A 452 7.87 4.97 9.51
C TYR A 452 6.60 4.79 10.34
N SER A 453 5.76 5.82 10.36
CA SER A 453 4.55 5.83 11.18
C SER A 453 3.53 4.78 10.73
N PHE A 454 3.48 4.52 9.42
CA PHE A 454 2.75 3.37 8.88
C PHE A 454 3.44 2.07 9.30
N ALA A 455 4.66 1.80 8.81
CA ALA A 455 5.41 0.54 8.96
C ALA A 455 5.42 -0.04 10.38
N PHE A 456 5.55 0.82 11.39
CA PHE A 456 5.67 0.41 12.79
C PHE A 456 4.41 0.65 13.62
N GLY A 457 3.35 1.23 13.04
CA GLY A 457 2.13 1.62 13.76
C GLY A 457 2.38 2.56 14.94
N LYS A 458 3.49 3.31 14.94
CA LYS A 458 3.97 4.13 16.07
C LYS A 458 4.51 5.44 15.55
N LYS A 459 4.44 6.50 16.36
CA LYS A 459 5.10 7.77 16.04
C LYS A 459 6.60 7.58 15.93
N VAL A 460 7.24 8.38 15.08
CA VAL A 460 8.71 8.43 14.98
C VAL A 460 9.31 8.75 16.36
N PRO A 461 10.23 7.92 16.90
CA PRO A 461 10.88 8.20 18.17
C PRO A 461 11.62 9.54 18.12
N LYS A 462 11.50 10.33 19.19
CA LYS A 462 12.19 11.63 19.28
C LYS A 462 13.71 11.47 19.11
N GLN A 463 14.28 10.37 19.59
CA GLN A 463 15.68 10.02 19.44
C GLN A 463 16.07 9.90 17.96
N LEU A 464 15.20 9.26 17.15
CA LEU A 464 15.38 9.14 15.71
C LEU A 464 15.39 10.52 15.04
N CYS A 465 14.51 11.43 15.46
CA CYS A 465 14.51 12.81 14.97
C CYS A 465 15.74 13.62 15.42
N GLN A 466 16.33 13.28 16.57
CA GLN A 466 17.47 14.00 17.13
C GLN A 466 18.78 13.75 16.38
N THR A 467 18.89 12.66 15.62
CA THR A 467 20.07 12.35 14.80
C THR A 467 20.17 13.21 13.54
N MET A 468 19.17 14.07 13.27
CA MET A 468 19.14 14.92 12.08
C MET A 468 19.94 16.19 12.29
N GLU A 469 20.83 16.48 11.34
CA GLU A 469 21.67 17.68 11.38
C GLU A 469 20.90 18.99 11.17
N ALA A 470 19.75 18.96 10.47
CA ALA A 470 19.02 20.17 10.10
C ALA A 470 17.85 20.40 11.06
N ASP A 471 17.88 21.52 11.80
CA ASP A 471 16.86 21.86 12.81
C ASP A 471 15.44 21.92 12.24
N GLU A 472 15.28 22.37 11.00
CA GLU A 472 13.98 22.38 10.32
C GLU A 472 13.42 20.96 10.16
N LEU A 473 14.24 20.03 9.69
CA LEU A 473 13.85 18.63 9.50
C LEU A 473 13.61 17.93 10.83
N LYS A 474 14.44 18.22 11.83
CA LYS A 474 14.27 17.73 13.21
C LYS A 474 12.93 18.16 13.81
N ARG A 475 12.53 19.43 13.62
CA ARG A 475 11.21 19.92 14.03
C ARG A 475 10.08 19.28 13.22
N ALA A 476 10.27 19.06 11.93
CA ALA A 476 9.28 18.40 11.09
C ALA A 476 9.06 16.94 11.49
N CYS A 477 10.12 16.21 11.82
CA CYS A 477 10.09 14.82 12.30
C CYS A 477 9.37 14.67 13.65
N ALA A 478 9.56 15.62 14.56
CA ALA A 478 9.03 15.55 15.92
C ALA A 478 7.54 15.90 16.05
N ARG A 479 6.90 16.38 14.97
CA ARG A 479 5.47 16.69 14.89
C ARG A 479 4.70 15.44 14.49
#